data_AF-A0A973P857-F1
#
_entry.id   AF-A0A973P857-F1
#
_cell.length_a   1.000
_cell.length_b   1.000
_cell.length_c   1.000
_cell.angle_alpha   90.00
_cell.angle_beta   90.00
_cell.angle_gamma   90.00
#
_symmetry.space_group_name_H-M   'P 1'
#
loop_
_entity.id
_entity.type
_entity.pdbx_description
1 polymer ?
#
loop_
_entity_poly.entity_id
_entity_poly.type
_entity_poly.pdbx_seq_one_letter_code
_entity_poly.pdbx_strand_id
1 'polypeptide(L)' 'QAPEVDGSTTLQGGDLAALEPGDLVRARVVAADGVDLVATPVEMIDARRARRGR' A
#
# COMPACT_ATOMS: atom_id res chain seq x y z
N GLN A 1 5.99 7.56 3.68
CA GLN A 1 5.96 8.92 3.14
C GLN A 1 5.04 9.73 4.03
N ALA A 2 5.51 10.88 4.48
CA ALA A 2 4.72 11.82 5.25
C ALA A 2 3.54 12.32 4.40
N PRO A 3 2.35 12.47 4.99
CA PRO A 3 1.19 13.00 4.29
C PRO A 3 1.49 14.38 3.66
N GLU A 4 1.01 14.57 2.42
CA GLU A 4 1.02 15.82 1.63
C GLU A 4 2.38 16.46 1.29
N VAL A 5 3.44 16.15 2.03
CA VAL A 5 4.77 16.79 1.89
C VAL A 5 5.75 15.88 1.12
N ASP A 6 5.69 14.57 1.33
CA ASP A 6 6.50 13.61 0.60
C ASP A 6 5.82 13.22 -0.73
N GLY A 7 6.56 12.52 -1.60
CA GLY A 7 6.00 11.86 -2.78
C GLY A 7 4.94 10.81 -2.45
N SER A 8 4.39 10.20 -3.48
CA SER A 8 3.38 9.16 -3.41
C SER A 8 3.97 7.78 -3.69
N THR A 9 3.32 6.74 -3.17
CA THR A 9 3.63 5.35 -3.52
C THR A 9 2.44 4.73 -4.23
N THR A 10 2.62 4.34 -5.49
CA THR A 10 1.60 3.64 -6.29
C THR A 10 1.77 2.13 -6.13
N LEU A 11 0.69 1.44 -5.74
CA LEU A 11 0.66 -0.03 -5.70
C LEU A 11 0.29 -0.59 -7.08
N GLN A 12 1.02 -1.61 -7.53
CA GLN A 12 0.75 -2.34 -8.77
C GLN A 12 0.97 -3.84 -8.62
N GLY A 13 0.26 -4.61 -9.45
CA GLY A 13 0.31 -6.09 -9.41
C GLY A 13 -0.34 -6.66 -8.15
N GLY A 14 -0.31 -8.00 -8.04
CA GLY A 14 -1.08 -8.70 -7.00
C GLY A 14 -2.60 -8.56 -7.20
N ASP A 15 -3.36 -8.93 -6.18
CA ASP A 15 -4.82 -8.76 -6.16
C ASP A 15 -5.20 -7.45 -5.46
N LEU A 16 -5.06 -6.33 -6.19
CA LEU A 16 -5.39 -5.01 -5.66
C LEU A 16 -6.88 -4.83 -5.33
N ALA A 17 -7.76 -5.64 -5.96
CA ALA A 17 -9.19 -5.59 -5.69
C ALA A 17 -9.54 -6.12 -4.30
N ALA A 18 -8.65 -6.92 -3.68
CA ALA A 18 -8.79 -7.39 -2.31
C ALA A 18 -8.34 -6.37 -1.25
N LEU A 19 -7.74 -5.24 -1.66
CA LEU A 19 -7.28 -4.18 -0.76
C LEU A 19 -8.32 -3.06 -0.64
N GLU A 20 -8.41 -2.48 0.54
CA GLU A 20 -9.19 -1.26 0.78
C GLU A 20 -8.36 -0.17 1.49
N PRO A 21 -8.71 1.12 1.32
CA PRO A 21 -8.07 2.20 2.07
C PRO A 21 -8.12 1.95 3.59
N GLY A 22 -6.95 1.99 4.23
CA GLY A 22 -6.77 1.74 5.67
C GLY A 22 -6.26 0.34 6.02
N ASP A 23 -6.17 -0.56 5.05
CA ASP A 23 -5.39 -1.81 5.19
C ASP A 23 -3.89 -1.49 5.35
N LEU A 24 -3.22 -2.24 6.23
CA LEU A 24 -1.77 -2.22 6.34
C LEU A 24 -1.21 -3.45 5.63
N VAL A 25 -0.38 -3.21 4.62
CA VAL A 25 0.24 -4.27 3.81
C VAL A 25 1.75 -4.15 3.81
N ARG A 26 2.42 -5.28 3.69
CA ARG A 26 3.83 -5.34 3.30
C ARG A 26 3.89 -5.26 1.78
N ALA A 27 4.71 -4.37 1.27
CA ALA A 27 4.96 -4.20 -0.15
C ALA A 27 6.46 -4.13 -0.43
N ARG A 28 6.85 -4.61 -1.62
CA ARG A 28 8.21 -4.48 -2.15
C ARG A 28 8.25 -3.33 -3.14
N VAL A 29 9.13 -2.36 -2.92
CA VAL A 29 9.43 -1.32 -3.92
C VAL A 29 10.13 -1.97 -5.10
N VAL A 30 9.65 -1.70 -6.31
CA VAL A 30 10.15 -2.31 -7.56
C VAL A 30 10.64 -1.28 -8.56
N ALA A 31 10.21 -0.02 -8.46
CA ALA A 31 10.71 1.08 -9.26
C ALA A 31 10.49 2.42 -8.53
N ALA A 32 11.07 3.48 -9.09
CA ALA A 32 10.83 4.86 -8.71
C ALA A 32 10.56 5.70 -9.96
N ASP A 33 9.69 6.69 -9.85
CA ASP A 33 9.43 7.71 -10.86
C ASP A 33 9.68 9.08 -10.21
N GLY A 34 10.88 9.62 -10.39
CA GLY A 34 11.34 10.79 -9.64
C GLY A 34 11.34 10.52 -8.13
N VAL A 35 10.50 11.25 -7.39
CA VAL A 35 10.32 11.11 -5.93
C VAL A 35 9.19 10.15 -5.55
N ASP A 36 8.41 9.71 -6.53
CA ASP A 36 7.34 8.73 -6.35
C ASP A 36 7.90 7.31 -6.40
N LEU A 37 7.24 6.40 -5.70
CA LEU A 37 7.60 4.98 -5.65
C LEU A 37 6.54 4.13 -6.32
N VAL A 38 6.99 3.03 -6.92
CA VAL A 38 6.11 1.96 -7.40
C VAL A 38 6.42 0.71 -6.61
N ALA A 39 5.38 0.10 -6.03
CA ALA A 39 5.54 -1.07 -5.17
C ALA A 39 4.52 -2.17 -5.49
N THR A 40 4.93 -3.42 -5.29
CA THR A 40 4.07 -4.59 -5.40
C THR A 40 3.73 -5.12 -4.00
N PRO A 41 2.44 -5.25 -3.65
CA PRO A 41 2.05 -5.83 -2.36
C PRO A 41 2.42 -7.32 -2.32
N VAL A 42 2.91 -7.79 -1.16
CA VAL A 42 3.35 -9.18 -0.97
C VAL A 42 2.64 -9.89 0.18
N GLU A 43 2.10 -9.15 1.15
CA GLU A 43 1.45 -9.73 2.33
C GLU A 43 0.49 -8.73 2.99
N MET A 44 -0.69 -9.20 3.39
CA MET A 44 -1.61 -8.44 4.25
C MET A 44 -1.14 -8.54 5.71
N ILE A 45 -0.88 -7.41 6.35
CA ILE A 45 -0.42 -7.38 7.75
C ILE A 45 -1.59 -7.12 8.70
N ASP A 46 -2.47 -6.19 8.36
CA ASP A 46 -3.64 -5.88 9.16
C ASP A 46 -4.77 -5.31 8.30
N ALA A 47 -5.87 -6.06 8.23
CA ALA A 47 -7.03 -5.73 7.42
C ALA A 47 -7.98 -4.82 8.21
N ARG A 48 -8.29 -3.65 7.65
CA ARG A 48 -9.21 -2.66 8.26
C ARG A 48 -10.57 -3.27 8.59
N ARG A 49 -11.13 -4.08 7.70
CA ARG A 49 -12.39 -4.81 7.94
C ARG A 49 -12.37 -5.65 9.24
N ALA A 50 -11.23 -6.24 9.59
CA ALA A 50 -11.09 -7.03 10.81
C ALA A 50 -11.07 -6.14 12.07
N ARG A 51 -10.61 -4.89 11.95
CA ARG A 51 -10.63 -3.90 13.04
C ARG A 51 -12.03 -3.32 13.30
N ARG A 52 -12.89 -3.25 12.28
CA ARG A 52 -14.26 -2.69 12.42
C ARG A 52 -15.22 -3.57 13.24
N GLY A 53 -14.91 -4.86 13.38
CA GLY A 53 -15.71 -5.79 14.18
C GLY A 53 -15.23 -5.96 15.63
N ARG A 54 -14.18 -5.23 16.04
CA ARG A 54 -13.71 -5.13 17.42
C ARG A 54 -14.29 -3.88 18.08
#